data_AF-A0A851DL14-F1
#
_entry.id   AF-A0A851DL14-F1
#
_cell.length_a   1.000
_cell.length_b   1.000
_cell.length_c   1.000
_cell.angle_alpha   90.00
_cell.angle_beta   90.00
_cell.angle_gamma   90.00
#
_symmetry.space_group_name_H-M   'P 1'
#
loop_
_entity.id
_entity.type
_entity.pdbx_description
1 polymer ?
#
loop_
_entity_poly.entity_id
_entity_poly.type
_entity_poly.pdbx_seq_one_letter_code
_entity_poly.pdbx_strand_id
1 'polypeptide(L)'
;QVAEEQGQENPIDHDPIHDQSWYLDRSLRKRLHQEYGVQGWAIVQFLGDVVFIPAGAPHQVHNLYSCIKVAEDFVSPEHVKHCFWLTQEFRYLSHTHTNHEDKLQV
;
A
#
# COMPACT_ATOMS: atom_id res chain seq x y z
N GLN A 1 1.68 -2.79 -18.07
CA GLN A 1 1.62 -3.05 -16.61
C GLN A 1 1.41 -4.55 -16.35
N VAL A 2 1.74 -5.07 -15.17
CA VAL A 2 1.52 -6.51 -14.83
C VAL A 2 0.06 -6.93 -15.04
N ALA A 3 -0.89 -6.05 -14.74
CA ALA A 3 -2.32 -6.27 -14.96
C ALA A 3 -2.66 -6.52 -16.45
N GLU A 4 -2.10 -5.72 -17.36
CA GLU A 4 -2.30 -5.87 -18.81
C GLU A 4 -1.74 -7.22 -19.32
N GLU A 5 -0.59 -7.65 -18.80
CA GLU A 5 0.00 -8.95 -19.13
C GLU A 5 -0.87 -10.13 -18.68
N GLN A 6 -1.69 -9.92 -17.64
CA GLN A 6 -2.68 -10.89 -17.16
C GLN A 6 -4.04 -10.74 -17.84
N GLY A 7 -4.15 -9.89 -18.88
CA GLY A 7 -5.38 -9.67 -19.63
C GLY A 7 -6.42 -8.81 -18.92
N GLN A 8 -6.01 -8.05 -17.90
CA GLN A 8 -6.88 -7.12 -17.20
C GLN A 8 -6.99 -5.80 -17.99
N GLU A 9 -8.21 -5.45 -18.39
CA GLU A 9 -8.51 -4.12 -18.95
C GLU A 9 -8.79 -3.14 -17.82
N ASN A 10 -7.89 -2.19 -17.63
CA ASN A 10 -8.01 -1.17 -16.59
C ASN A 10 -8.24 0.21 -17.24
N PRO A 11 -9.08 1.07 -16.63
CA PRO A 11 -9.19 2.48 -17.03
C PRO A 11 -7.84 3.21 -16.99
N ILE A 12 -7.71 4.32 -17.72
CA ILE A 12 -6.47 5.13 -17.77
C ILE A 12 -6.09 5.68 -16.39
N ASP A 13 -7.08 5.98 -15.55
CA ASP A 13 -6.95 6.48 -14.19
C ASP A 13 -6.95 5.38 -13.12
N HIS A 14 -6.78 4.11 -13.52
CA HIS A 14 -6.66 2.99 -12.59
C HIS A 14 -5.42 3.12 -11.70
N ASP A 15 -5.63 3.07 -10.38
CA ASP A 15 -4.58 3.10 -9.37
C ASP A 15 -4.55 1.78 -8.58
N PRO A 16 -3.64 0.85 -8.91
CA PRO A 16 -3.55 -0.45 -8.24
C PRO A 16 -3.13 -0.37 -6.77
N ILE A 17 -2.55 0.76 -6.32
CA ILE A 17 -2.19 0.96 -4.91
C ILE A 17 -3.46 1.23 -4.10
N HIS A 18 -4.33 2.09 -4.63
CA HIS A 18 -5.61 2.43 -3.99
C HIS A 18 -6.61 1.27 -4.03
N ASP A 19 -6.57 0.43 -5.07
CA ASP A 19 -7.45 -0.74 -5.16
C ASP A 19 -7.14 -1.85 -4.16
N GLN A 20 -5.94 -1.83 -3.56
CA GLN A 20 -5.45 -2.83 -2.59
C GLN A 20 -5.64 -4.28 -3.09
N SER A 21 -5.45 -4.51 -4.39
CA SER A 21 -5.75 -5.78 -5.07
C SER A 21 -4.52 -6.66 -5.33
N TRP A 22 -3.32 -6.15 -5.02
CA TRP A 22 -2.05 -6.81 -5.34
C TRP A 22 -1.25 -7.15 -4.10
N TYR A 23 -0.69 -8.37 -4.08
CA TYR A 23 0.41 -8.73 -3.19
C TYR A 23 1.67 -8.94 -4.03
N LEU A 24 2.72 -8.16 -3.79
CA LEU A 24 3.98 -8.29 -4.52
C LEU A 24 4.72 -9.53 -4.03
N ASP A 25 4.63 -10.62 -4.79
CA ASP A 25 5.37 -11.85 -4.53
C ASP A 25 6.88 -11.70 -4.81
N ARG A 26 7.64 -12.79 -4.70
CA ARG A 26 9.09 -12.77 -4.96
C ARG A 26 9.42 -12.33 -6.40
N SER A 27 8.63 -12.76 -7.38
CA SER A 27 8.86 -12.46 -8.79
C SER A 27 8.58 -10.99 -9.09
N LEU A 28 7.48 -10.46 -8.58
CA LEU A 28 7.08 -9.06 -8.74
C LEU A 28 8.04 -8.12 -8.02
N ARG A 29 8.48 -8.43 -6.79
CA ARG A 29 9.50 -7.62 -6.10
C ARG A 29 10.83 -7.60 -6.83
N LYS A 30 11.26 -8.74 -7.39
CA LYS A 30 12.47 -8.82 -8.21
C LYS A 30 12.34 -7.95 -9.46
N ARG A 31 11.21 -8.06 -10.16
CA ARG A 31 10.91 -7.26 -11.35
C ARG A 31 10.86 -5.77 -11.06
N LEU A 32 10.16 -5.37 -9.99
CA LEU A 32 10.07 -3.98 -9.53
C LEU A 32 11.47 -3.37 -9.31
N HIS A 33 12.37 -4.12 -8.68
CA HIS A 33 13.75 -3.68 -8.51
C HIS A 33 14.53 -3.61 -9.83
N GLN A 34 14.39 -4.61 -10.70
CA GLN A 34 15.15 -4.69 -11.95
C GLN A 34 14.71 -3.66 -13.00
N GLU A 35 13.41 -3.40 -13.12
CA GLU A 35 12.84 -2.52 -14.14
C GLU A 35 12.75 -1.06 -13.68
N TYR A 36 12.53 -0.83 -12.38
CA TYR A 36 12.28 0.51 -11.85
C TYR A 36 13.28 0.96 -10.77
N GLY A 37 14.22 0.10 -10.36
CA GLY A 37 15.18 0.40 -9.30
C GLY A 37 14.55 0.55 -7.90
N VAL A 38 13.25 0.29 -7.76
CA VAL A 38 12.53 0.46 -6.50
C VAL A 38 12.81 -0.71 -5.57
N GLN A 39 13.31 -0.40 -4.38
CA GLN A 39 13.56 -1.36 -3.32
C GLN A 39 12.81 -0.92 -2.05
N GLY A 40 12.04 -1.84 -1.48
CA GLY A 40 11.40 -1.66 -0.18
C GLY A 40 12.22 -2.27 0.97
N TRP A 41 11.63 -2.23 2.17
CA TRP A 41 12.17 -2.87 3.37
C TRP A 41 11.41 -4.16 3.69
N ALA A 42 12.13 -5.27 3.72
CA ALA A 42 11.59 -6.55 4.21
C ALA A 42 11.80 -6.63 5.73
N ILE A 43 10.72 -6.50 6.49
CA ILE A 43 10.74 -6.46 7.95
C ILE A 43 10.05 -7.71 8.48
N VAL A 44 10.69 -8.39 9.45
CA VAL A 44 10.07 -9.46 10.23
C VAL A 44 9.67 -8.85 11.56
N GLN A 45 8.37 -8.72 11.81
CA GLN A 45 7.83 -8.22 13.08
C GLN A 45 7.64 -9.40 14.05
N PHE A 46 8.26 -9.33 15.23
CA PHE A 46 8.07 -10.29 16.31
C PHE A 46 7.05 -9.79 17.35
N LEU A 47 6.71 -10.67 18.30
CA LEU A 47 5.83 -10.31 19.42
C LEU A 47 6.44 -9.15 20.23
N GLY A 48 5.68 -8.07 20.36
CA GLY A 48 6.09 -6.87 21.11
C GLY A 48 6.77 -5.79 20.26
N ASP A 49 7.10 -6.07 19.00
CA ASP A 49 7.68 -5.08 18.10
C ASP A 49 6.64 -4.06 17.64
N VAL A 50 7.06 -2.79 17.59
CA VAL A 50 6.28 -1.68 17.00
C VAL A 50 6.91 -1.30 15.66
N VAL A 51 6.10 -1.28 14.61
CA VAL A 51 6.52 -0.86 13.27
C VAL A 51 5.88 0.49 12.96
N PHE A 52 6.71 1.52 12.78
CA PHE A 52 6.25 2.84 12.35
C PHE A 52 6.19 2.91 10.83
N ILE A 53 5.02 3.27 10.29
CA ILE A 53 4.78 3.38 8.85
C ILE A 53 4.50 4.86 8.53
N PRO A 54 5.35 5.53 7.71
CA PRO A 54 5.09 6.91 7.31
C PRO A 54 3.83 7.05 6.46
N ALA A 55 3.15 8.19 6.59
CA ALA A 55 2.02 8.54 5.72
C ALA A 55 2.42 8.44 4.24
N GLY A 56 1.60 7.72 3.47
CA GLY A 56 1.78 7.51 2.02
C GLY A 56 2.76 6.41 1.63
N ALA A 57 3.33 5.66 2.58
CA ALA A 57 4.21 4.52 2.27
C ALA A 57 3.38 3.27 1.91
N PRO A 58 3.41 2.76 0.66
CA PRO A 58 2.75 1.51 0.31
C PRO A 58 3.40 0.34 1.06
N HIS A 59 2.58 -0.53 1.64
CA HIS A 59 3.05 -1.67 2.42
C HIS A 59 2.11 -2.87 2.28
N GLN A 60 2.65 -4.07 2.47
CA GLN A 60 1.92 -5.33 2.45
C GLN A 60 2.35 -6.19 3.63
N VAL A 61 1.44 -6.99 4.18
CA VAL A 61 1.68 -7.82 5.36
C VAL A 61 1.44 -9.29 5.01
N HIS A 62 2.30 -10.16 5.50
CA HIS A 62 2.14 -11.61 5.39
C HIS A 62 2.40 -12.29 6.72
N ASN A 63 1.34 -12.81 7.33
CA ASN A 63 1.40 -13.49 8.62
C ASN A 63 2.10 -14.84 8.48
N LEU A 64 3.24 -15.02 9.17
CA LEU A 64 3.95 -16.31 9.23
C LEU A 64 3.26 -17.31 10.17
N TYR A 65 2.53 -16.80 11.17
CA TYR A 65 1.73 -17.54 12.14
C TYR A 65 0.43 -16.78 12.41
N SER A 66 -0.49 -17.34 13.20
CA SER A 66 -1.65 -16.58 13.68
C SER A 66 -1.20 -15.35 14.49
N CYS A 67 -1.67 -14.17 14.13
CA CYS A 67 -1.28 -12.90 14.75
C CYS A 67 -2.52 -12.08 15.14
N ILE A 68 -2.42 -11.35 16.26
CA ILE A 68 -3.31 -10.24 16.60
C ILE A 68 -2.45 -8.98 16.55
N LYS A 69 -2.94 -7.94 15.87
CA LYS A 69 -2.23 -6.65 15.73
C LYS A 69 -3.17 -5.53 16.13
N VAL A 70 -2.61 -4.48 16.72
CA VAL A 70 -3.31 -3.22 17.02
C VAL A 70 -2.50 -2.12 16.36
N ALA A 71 -3.18 -1.22 15.65
CA ALA A 71 -2.60 -0.06 15.01
C ALA A 71 -3.28 1.21 15.54
N GLU A 72 -2.53 2.30 15.57
CA GLU A 72 -3.02 3.63 15.96
C GLU A 72 -2.47 4.64 14.97
N ASP A 73 -3.35 5.44 14.39
CA ASP A 73 -2.98 6.51 13.46
C ASP A 73 -2.61 7.78 14.23
N PHE A 74 -1.59 8.48 13.75
CA PHE A 74 -1.21 9.79 14.28
C PHE A 74 -0.67 10.71 13.19
N VAL A 75 -0.74 12.02 13.42
CA VAL A 75 -0.18 13.03 12.51
C VAL A 75 1.05 13.65 13.17
N SER A 76 2.22 13.42 12.58
CA SER A 76 3.47 14.04 13.01
C SER A 76 3.72 15.37 12.27
N PRO A 77 4.33 16.38 12.91
CA PRO A 77 4.65 17.65 12.26
C PRO A 77 5.48 17.49 10.98
N GLU A 78 6.39 16.51 10.95
CA GLU A 78 7.26 16.20 9.81
C GLU A 78 6.47 15.78 8.57
N HIS A 79 5.28 15.18 8.76
CA HIS A 79 4.48 14.61 7.67
C HIS A 79 3.15 15.33 7.43
N VAL A 80 2.84 16.40 8.18
CA VAL A 80 1.52 17.09 8.09
C VAL A 80 1.17 17.55 6.68
N LYS A 81 2.16 18.03 5.92
CA LYS A 81 1.97 18.42 4.51
C LYS A 81 1.55 17.20 3.67
N HIS A 82 2.22 16.07 3.85
CA HIS A 82 1.92 14.84 3.12
C HIS A 82 0.54 14.30 3.48
N CYS A 83 0.21 14.25 4.78
CA CYS A 83 -1.12 13.85 5.26
C CYS A 83 -2.23 14.70 4.63
N PHE A 84 -2.05 16.02 4.55
CA PHE A 84 -3.02 16.91 3.92
C PHE A 84 -3.21 16.61 2.42
N TRP A 85 -2.12 16.40 1.68
CA TRP A 85 -2.19 16.07 0.25
C TRP A 85 -2.87 14.71 0.01
N LEU A 86 -2.44 13.66 0.71
CA LEU A 86 -3.04 12.32 0.61
C LEU A 86 -4.54 12.34 0.95
N THR A 87 -4.94 13.11 1.96
CA THR A 87 -6.36 13.27 2.31
C THR A 87 -7.16 13.89 1.15
N GLN A 88 -6.58 14.83 0.42
CA GLN A 88 -7.25 15.42 -0.74
C GLN A 88 -7.28 14.48 -1.94
N GLU A 89 -6.19 13.77 -2.20
CA GLU A 89 -6.09 12.76 -3.25
C GLU A 89 -7.11 11.64 -3.02
N PHE A 90 -7.20 11.11 -1.80
CA PHE A 90 -8.17 10.09 -1.43
C PHE A 90 -9.62 10.55 -1.67
N ARG A 91 -9.95 11.81 -1.33
CA ARG A 91 -11.28 12.37 -1.64
C ARG A 91 -11.53 12.43 -3.15
N TYR A 92 -10.55 12.85 -3.94
CA TYR A 92 -10.68 12.90 -5.39
C TYR A 92 -10.88 11.49 -5.99
N LEU A 93 -10.05 10.53 -5.57
CA LEU A 93 -10.15 9.14 -6.03
C LEU A 93 -11.45 8.49 -5.58
N SER A 94 -11.97 8.79 -4.40
CA SER A 94 -13.29 8.31 -3.96
C SER A 94 -14.45 8.83 -4.83
N HIS A 95 -14.24 9.81 -5.72
CA HIS A 95 -15.26 10.22 -6.69
C HIS A 95 -15.10 9.57 -8.06
N THR A 96 -13.93 9.01 -8.38
CA THR A 96 -13.61 8.49 -9.72
C THR A 96 -13.33 6.98 -9.76
N HIS A 97 -12.95 6.38 -8.63
CA HIS A 97 -12.62 4.96 -8.50
C HIS A 97 -13.77 4.15 -7.92
N THR A 98 -13.89 2.87 -8.32
CA THR A 98 -15.00 2.01 -7.88
C THR A 98 -14.82 1.51 -6.44
N ASN A 99 -13.59 1.53 -5.92
CA ASN A 99 -13.25 1.04 -4.60
C ASN A 99 -13.18 2.21 -3.60
N HIS A 100 -14.34 2.59 -3.06
CA HIS A 100 -14.53 3.78 -2.21
C HIS A 100 -14.22 3.57 -0.72
N GLU A 101 -13.93 2.34 -0.31
CA GLU A 101 -13.80 1.97 1.10
C GLU A 101 -12.35 1.72 1.48
N ASP A 102 -11.96 2.26 2.64
CA ASP A 102 -10.79 1.79 3.37
C ASP A 102 -11.03 0.32 3.74
N LYS A 103 -10.50 -0.60 2.93
CA LYS A 103 -10.54 -2.02 3.23
C LYS A 103 -9.65 -2.20 4.44
N LEU A 104 -10.29 -2.44 5.59
CA LEU A 104 -9.64 -2.85 6.83
C LEU A 104 -8.43 -3.72 6.50
N GLN A 105 -7.25 -3.29 6.96
CA GLN A 105 -6.03 -4.08 6.91
C GLN A 105 -6.20 -5.28 7.85
N VAL A 106 -6.85 -6.35 7.38
CA VAL A 106 -7.01 -7.61 8.13
C VAL A 106 -5.74 -8.44 8.09
#